data_AF-A0A9D6TIW8-F1
#
_entry.id   AF-A0A9D6TIW8-F1
#
_cell.length_a   1.000
_cell.length_b   1.000
_cell.length_c   1.000
_cell.angle_alpha   90.00
_cell.angle_beta   90.00
_cell.angle_gamma   90.00
#
_symmetry.space_group_name_H-M   'P 1'
#
loop_
_entity.id
_entity.type
_entity.pdbx_description
1 polymer ?
#
loop_
_entity_poly.entity_id
_entity_poly.type
_entity_poly.pdbx_seq_one_letter_code
_entity_poly.pdbx_strand_id
1 'polypeptide(L)'
;MIDEHHEELASLYALDLLEGAELAQFEAAHAKDPALQKLVRELRESSAALAHLTQAPPPPASLKARVLALVDAHGAAATPGNVIRRPASPEPGAGSFALRHFIPWAAAAGLALAAGWVAQLYYISRSEIALLTNQQALAELALQSARNQLEAERLLAQRQLSDLTQQLKAQGDLANFKITTLASMLNNSPQALAVAVWDPARQEGILQVEKLPALATDRDYQLWVVDPQYPSPVDGGVFTVDARTGAARIPFKSKQPVKTIDAFAVTLERKGGVPKAEGPFVLLGK
;
A
#
# COMPACT_ATOMS: atom_id res chain seq x y z
N MET A 1 -24.57 32.14 15.54
CA MET A 1 -23.83 31.29 14.60
C MET A 1 -24.37 31.64 13.23
N ILE A 2 -23.51 32.07 12.31
CA ILE A 2 -23.95 32.42 10.95
C ILE A 2 -24.18 31.09 10.22
N ASP A 3 -25.33 30.96 9.57
CA ASP A 3 -25.68 29.78 8.77
C ASP A 3 -25.04 29.86 7.39
N GLU A 4 -24.79 28.72 6.74
CA GLU A 4 -24.10 28.61 5.45
C GLU A 4 -24.74 29.49 4.38
N HIS A 5 -26.08 29.56 4.36
CA HIS A 5 -26.82 30.43 3.45
C HIS A 5 -26.55 31.93 3.69
N HIS A 6 -26.34 32.34 4.94
CA HIS A 6 -26.03 33.74 5.26
C HIS A 6 -24.58 34.10 4.89
N GLU A 7 -23.66 33.15 4.93
CA GLU A 7 -22.27 33.34 4.47
C GLU A 7 -22.20 33.50 2.94
N GLU A 8 -23.00 32.73 2.21
CA GLU A 8 -23.13 32.84 0.75
C GLU A 8 -23.68 34.21 0.34
N LEU A 9 -24.81 34.63 0.93
CA LEU A 9 -25.40 35.95 0.66
C LEU A 9 -24.45 37.09 1.05
N ALA A 10 -23.71 36.96 2.16
CA ALA A 10 -22.72 37.96 2.57
C ALA A 10 -21.57 38.10 1.56
N SER A 11 -21.15 36.99 0.95
CA SER A 11 -20.11 36.97 -0.10
C SER A 11 -20.59 37.66 -1.38
N LEU A 12 -21.83 37.38 -1.80
CA LEU A 12 -22.45 38.04 -2.95
C LEU A 12 -22.68 39.53 -2.68
N TYR A 13 -23.13 39.90 -1.48
CA TYR A 13 -23.31 41.30 -1.08
C TYR A 13 -21.99 42.08 -1.03
N ALA A 14 -20.90 41.45 -0.56
CA ALA A 14 -19.58 42.08 -0.48
C ALA A 14 -18.99 42.41 -1.87
N LEU A 15 -19.42 41.70 -2.92
CA LEU A 15 -19.04 41.91 -4.31
C LEU A 15 -20.09 42.69 -5.11
N ASP A 16 -21.11 43.23 -4.44
CA ASP A 16 -22.24 43.96 -5.04
C ASP A 16 -23.00 43.14 -6.12
N LEU A 17 -23.18 41.83 -5.89
CA LEU A 17 -23.84 40.88 -6.80
C LEU A 17 -25.29 40.51 -6.40
N LEU A 18 -25.80 40.99 -5.26
CA LEU A 18 -27.19 40.75 -4.86
C LEU A 18 -28.15 41.72 -5.54
N GLU A 19 -29.31 41.22 -5.99
CA GLU A 19 -30.30 42.01 -6.70
C GLU A 19 -31.73 41.79 -6.16
N GLY A 20 -32.63 42.73 -6.49
CA GLY A 20 -34.07 42.58 -6.27
C GLY A 20 -34.48 42.35 -4.81
N ALA A 21 -35.34 41.34 -4.61
CA ALA A 21 -35.92 41.05 -3.29
C ALA A 21 -34.90 40.49 -2.29
N GLU A 22 -33.86 39.81 -2.77
CA GLU A 22 -32.83 39.20 -1.93
C GLU A 22 -31.92 40.27 -1.31
N LEU A 23 -31.55 41.30 -2.09
CA LEU A 23 -30.80 42.46 -1.58
C LEU A 23 -31.57 43.17 -0.45
N ALA A 24 -32.85 43.46 -0.66
CA ALA A 24 -33.66 44.16 0.34
C ALA A 24 -33.83 43.35 1.65
N GLN A 25 -33.97 42.03 1.54
CA GLN A 25 -34.05 41.14 2.70
C GLN A 25 -32.71 41.05 3.43
N PHE A 26 -31.61 40.93 2.69
CA PHE A 26 -30.27 40.85 3.26
C PHE A 26 -29.89 42.17 3.97
N GLU A 27 -30.18 43.33 3.39
CA GLU A 27 -29.90 44.63 4.02
C GLU A 27 -30.69 44.84 5.32
N ALA A 28 -31.95 44.38 5.37
CA ALA A 28 -32.76 44.43 6.58
C ALA A 28 -32.21 43.53 7.70
N ALA A 29 -31.61 42.38 7.36
CA ALA A 29 -30.93 41.50 8.31
C ALA A 29 -29.57 42.07 8.73
N HIS A 30 -28.78 42.55 7.77
CA HIS A 30 -27.47 43.16 7.99
C HIS A 30 -27.55 44.39 8.90
N ALA A 31 -28.60 45.20 8.82
CA ALA A 31 -28.79 46.36 9.71
C ALA A 31 -28.98 45.96 11.19
N LYS A 32 -29.41 44.73 11.48
CA LYS A 32 -29.80 44.28 12.83
C LYS A 32 -28.80 43.32 13.47
N ASP A 33 -27.97 42.63 12.69
CA ASP A 33 -27.04 41.62 13.19
C ASP A 33 -25.58 42.10 13.17
N PRO A 34 -24.95 42.36 14.35
CA PRO A 34 -23.55 42.76 14.43
C PRO A 34 -22.55 41.71 13.93
N ALA A 35 -22.88 40.42 14.01
CA ALA A 35 -22.01 39.35 13.53
C ALA A 35 -21.97 39.36 11.99
N LEU A 36 -23.13 39.54 11.35
CA LEU A 36 -23.25 39.68 9.90
C LEU A 36 -22.56 40.96 9.39
N GLN A 37 -22.67 42.08 10.12
CA GLN A 37 -21.92 43.32 9.82
C GLN A 37 -20.42 43.14 9.87
N LYS A 38 -19.93 42.36 10.84
CA LYS A 38 -18.52 42.03 10.94
C LYS A 38 -18.06 41.18 9.75
N LEU A 39 -18.81 40.14 9.40
CA LEU A 39 -18.50 39.26 8.26
C LEU A 39 -18.44 40.04 6.93
N VAL A 40 -19.45 40.86 6.64
CA VAL A 40 -19.50 41.68 5.42
C VAL A 40 -18.31 42.65 5.36
N ARG A 41 -17.92 43.26 6.48
CA ARG A 41 -16.76 44.14 6.55
C ARG A 41 -15.46 43.39 6.23
N GLU A 42 -15.24 42.22 6.84
CA GLU A 42 -14.04 41.40 6.61
C GLU A 42 -13.94 40.94 5.14
N LEU A 43 -15.06 40.55 4.54
CA LEU A 43 -15.14 40.18 3.12
C LEU A 43 -14.83 41.37 2.20
N ARG A 44 -15.39 42.56 2.49
CA ARG A 44 -15.11 43.79 1.73
C ARG A 44 -13.67 44.27 1.85
N GLU A 45 -13.07 44.17 3.03
CA GLU A 45 -11.65 44.51 3.22
C GLU A 45 -10.75 43.57 2.41
N SER A 46 -11.08 42.27 2.38
CA SER A 46 -10.35 41.27 1.61
C SER A 46 -10.52 41.49 0.10
N SER A 47 -11.74 41.79 -0.37
CA SER A 47 -12.00 42.04 -1.79
C SER A 47 -11.39 43.36 -2.26
N ALA A 48 -11.33 44.39 -1.41
CA ALA A 48 -10.67 45.66 -1.72
C ALA A 48 -9.18 45.49 -2.06
N ALA A 49 -8.51 44.47 -1.51
CA ALA A 49 -7.12 44.16 -1.84
C ALA A 49 -6.94 43.80 -3.33
N LEU A 50 -7.99 43.27 -3.99
CA LEU A 50 -7.95 42.95 -5.42
C LEU A 50 -7.81 44.20 -6.28
N ALA A 51 -8.29 45.36 -5.82
CA ALA A 51 -8.14 46.62 -6.56
C ALA A 51 -6.66 46.98 -6.79
N HIS A 52 -5.77 46.60 -5.87
CA HIS A 52 -4.33 46.84 -5.98
C HIS A 52 -3.62 45.99 -7.03
N LEU A 53 -4.27 44.94 -7.55
CA LEU A 53 -3.73 44.10 -8.63
C LEU A 53 -3.92 44.75 -10.01
N THR A 54 -4.72 45.82 -10.09
CA THR A 54 -5.04 46.49 -11.35
C THR A 54 -4.29 47.83 -11.47
N GLN A 55 -3.94 48.21 -12.69
CA GLN A 55 -3.39 49.53 -12.96
C GLN A 55 -4.52 50.56 -13.03
N ALA A 56 -4.52 51.52 -12.12
CA ALA A 56 -5.51 52.59 -12.11
C ALA A 56 -5.22 53.62 -13.22
N PRO A 57 -6.21 53.97 -14.07
CA PRO A 57 -6.04 55.07 -15.03
C PRO A 57 -5.87 56.41 -14.29
N PRO A 58 -5.10 57.36 -14.85
CA PRO A 58 -4.91 58.67 -14.22
C PRO A 58 -6.26 59.39 -14.10
N PRO A 59 -6.65 59.86 -12.91
CA PRO A 59 -7.91 60.57 -12.74
C PRO A 59 -7.88 61.93 -13.46
N PRO A 60 -9.02 62.47 -13.92
CA PRO A 60 -9.09 63.81 -14.48
C PRO A 60 -8.55 64.86 -13.50
N ALA A 61 -7.72 65.79 -13.99
CA ALA A 61 -7.05 66.80 -13.14
C ALA A 61 -8.03 67.67 -12.32
N SER A 62 -9.27 67.87 -12.81
CA SER A 62 -10.32 68.63 -12.14
C SER A 62 -11.02 67.87 -11.00
N LEU A 63 -10.83 66.55 -10.90
CA LEU A 63 -11.58 65.70 -9.96
C LEU A 63 -11.23 66.02 -8.50
N LYS A 64 -9.94 66.18 -8.19
CA LYS A 64 -9.48 66.57 -6.85
C LYS A 64 -10.08 67.91 -6.42
N ALA A 65 -10.05 68.91 -7.30
CA ALA A 65 -10.60 70.24 -7.02
C ALA A 65 -12.13 70.19 -6.82
N ARG A 66 -12.86 69.41 -7.66
CA ARG A 66 -14.31 69.20 -7.50
C ARG A 66 -14.67 68.53 -6.18
N VAL A 67 -13.93 67.49 -5.77
CA VAL A 67 -14.20 66.78 -4.50
C VAL A 67 -13.93 67.69 -3.31
N LEU A 68 -12.82 68.43 -3.31
CA LEU A 68 -12.51 69.37 -2.23
C LEU A 68 -13.55 70.49 -2.15
N ALA A 69 -13.94 71.07 -3.30
CA ALA A 69 -15.00 72.08 -3.33
C ALA A 69 -16.36 71.53 -2.84
N LEU A 70 -16.66 70.25 -3.09
CA LEU A 70 -17.88 69.60 -2.61
C LEU A 70 -17.86 69.39 -1.08
N VAL A 71 -16.71 69.04 -0.51
CA VAL A 71 -16.50 68.93 0.95
C VAL A 71 -16.61 70.29 1.60
N ASP A 72 -15.98 71.32 1.03
CA ASP A 72 -16.04 72.70 1.51
C ASP A 72 -17.48 73.25 1.44
N ALA A 73 -18.21 72.95 0.37
CA ALA A 73 -19.62 73.34 0.22
C ALA A 73 -20.53 72.60 1.21
N HIS A 74 -20.28 71.32 1.52
CA HIS A 74 -21.00 70.58 2.57
C HIS A 74 -20.68 71.12 3.97
N GLY A 75 -19.44 71.55 4.21
CA GLY A 75 -19.04 72.23 5.45
C GLY A 75 -19.66 73.62 5.59
N ALA A 76 -19.84 74.35 4.48
CA ALA A 76 -20.44 75.68 4.44
C ALA A 76 -21.98 75.67 4.46
N ALA A 77 -22.62 74.58 4.03
CA ALA A 77 -24.08 74.40 4.08
C ALA A 77 -24.61 74.05 5.49
N ALA A 78 -23.74 73.84 6.48
CA ALA A 78 -24.12 73.84 7.89
C ALA A 78 -24.38 75.29 8.33
N THR A 79 -25.67 75.62 8.49
CA THR A 79 -26.24 76.90 8.95
C THR A 79 -25.39 77.65 10.00
N PRO A 80 -25.28 78.99 9.96
CA PRO A 80 -24.58 79.76 11.00
C PRO A 80 -25.42 79.75 12.30
N GLY A 81 -25.19 78.74 13.13
CA GLY A 81 -25.92 78.52 14.37
C GLY A 81 -24.97 78.24 15.53
N ASN A 82 -24.92 79.18 16.46
CA ASN A 82 -24.30 79.10 17.78
C ASN A 82 -22.77 79.21 17.85
N VAL A 83 -22.29 80.47 17.94
CA VAL A 83 -21.06 80.78 18.66
C VAL A 83 -21.28 80.42 20.12
N ILE A 84 -20.91 79.21 20.52
CA ILE A 84 -20.75 78.86 21.93
C ILE A 84 -19.56 79.71 22.42
N ARG A 85 -19.85 80.80 23.14
CA ARG A 85 -18.85 81.47 23.99
C ARG A 85 -18.28 80.41 24.92
N ARG A 86 -17.02 80.05 24.71
CA ARG A 86 -16.23 79.27 25.66
C ARG A 86 -16.19 80.07 26.98
N PRO A 87 -16.73 79.56 28.11
CA PRO A 87 -16.46 80.18 29.39
C PRO A 87 -14.94 80.16 29.63
N ALA A 88 -14.42 81.26 30.17
CA ALA A 88 -13.01 81.43 30.47
C ALA A 88 -12.46 80.20 31.21
N SER A 89 -11.33 79.70 30.73
CA SER A 89 -10.55 78.64 31.36
C SER A 89 -10.20 79.02 32.80
N PRO A 90 -10.44 78.14 33.80
CA PRO A 90 -9.58 78.09 34.97
C PRO A 90 -8.25 77.45 34.56
N GLU A 91 -7.17 77.89 35.21
CA GLU A 91 -5.79 77.52 34.94
C GLU A 91 -5.54 75.99 34.87
N PRO A 92 -4.53 75.54 34.09
CA PRO A 92 -4.15 74.14 34.04
C PRO A 92 -3.47 73.75 35.36
N GLY A 93 -4.24 73.14 36.26
CA GLY A 93 -3.70 72.30 37.32
C GLY A 93 -2.83 71.19 36.72
N ALA A 94 -1.60 71.08 37.24
CA ALA A 94 -0.66 70.03 36.93
C ALA A 94 -1.32 68.65 37.07
N GLY A 95 -1.45 67.90 35.96
CA GLY A 95 -2.01 66.54 36.01
C GLY A 95 -2.29 65.84 34.68
N SER A 96 -2.16 66.50 33.52
CA SER A 96 -2.58 65.91 32.22
C SER A 96 -1.53 65.96 31.11
N PHE A 97 -0.23 66.02 31.46
CA PHE A 97 0.86 65.93 30.47
C PHE A 97 1.40 64.51 30.24
N ALA A 98 1.03 63.55 31.10
CA ALA A 98 1.52 62.18 31.01
C ALA A 98 0.86 61.39 29.85
N LEU A 99 -0.48 61.36 29.75
CA LEU A 99 -1.16 60.41 28.87
C LEU A 99 -0.93 60.62 27.36
N ARG A 100 -0.71 61.86 26.88
CA ARG A 100 -0.54 62.11 25.44
C ARG A 100 0.85 61.72 24.92
N HIS A 101 1.87 61.70 25.78
CA HIS A 101 3.21 61.19 25.45
C HIS A 101 3.29 59.65 25.52
N PHE A 102 2.38 58.96 26.22
CA PHE A 102 2.35 57.50 26.28
C PHE A 102 1.71 56.83 25.05
N ILE A 103 0.94 57.56 24.23
CA ILE A 103 0.28 57.02 23.02
C ILE A 103 1.28 56.43 22.00
N PRO A 104 2.36 57.12 21.59
CA PRO A 104 3.34 56.54 20.67
C PRO A 104 4.11 55.35 21.27
N TRP A 105 4.36 55.36 22.58
CA TRP A 105 5.01 54.26 23.29
C TRP A 105 4.10 53.02 23.42
N ALA A 106 2.80 53.23 23.63
CA ALA A 106 1.81 52.15 23.64
C ALA A 106 1.66 51.52 22.24
N ALA A 107 1.65 52.33 21.17
CA ALA A 107 1.64 51.84 19.80
C ALA A 107 2.92 51.04 19.46
N ALA A 108 4.09 51.54 19.87
CA ALA A 108 5.36 50.82 19.69
C ALA A 108 5.40 49.49 20.48
N ALA A 109 4.88 49.48 21.71
CA ALA A 109 4.77 48.25 22.50
C ALA A 109 3.82 47.22 21.86
N GLY A 110 2.69 47.66 21.31
CA GLY A 110 1.76 46.79 20.57
C GLY A 110 2.40 46.17 19.33
N LEU A 111 3.15 46.97 18.55
CA LEU A 111 3.89 46.47 17.39
C LEU A 111 5.00 45.48 17.77
N ALA A 112 5.71 45.73 18.88
CA ALA A 112 6.73 44.81 19.38
C ALA A 112 6.12 43.46 19.81
N LEU A 113 4.96 43.48 20.46
CA LEU A 113 4.22 42.25 20.81
C LEU A 113 3.71 41.51 19.56
N ALA A 114 3.18 42.24 18.58
CA ALA A 114 2.75 41.64 17.31
C ALA A 114 3.92 41.02 16.54
N ALA A 115 5.07 41.70 16.47
CA ALA A 115 6.28 41.17 15.86
C ALA A 115 6.80 39.93 16.58
N GLY A 116 6.79 39.95 17.93
CA GLY A 116 7.15 38.78 18.74
C GLY A 116 6.19 37.59 18.51
N TRP A 117 4.89 37.85 18.41
CA TRP A 117 3.88 36.84 18.12
C TRP A 117 4.05 36.23 16.72
N VAL A 118 4.27 37.07 15.70
CA VAL A 118 4.55 36.61 14.32
C VAL A 118 5.85 35.83 14.25
N ALA A 119 6.91 36.28 14.94
CA ALA A 119 8.16 35.54 15.02
C ALA A 119 7.95 34.16 15.68
N GLN A 120 7.15 34.10 16.75
CA GLN A 120 6.82 32.84 17.41
C GLN A 120 6.06 31.89 16.48
N LEU A 121 5.06 32.37 15.74
CA LEU A 121 4.35 31.58 14.73
C LEU A 121 5.30 31.10 13.61
N TYR A 122 6.22 31.96 13.17
CA TYR A 122 7.24 31.59 12.18
C TYR A 122 8.15 30.47 12.68
N TYR A 123 8.62 30.54 13.94
CA TYR A 123 9.44 29.49 14.54
C TYR A 123 8.67 28.18 14.70
N ILE A 124 7.41 28.23 15.14
CA ILE A 124 6.55 27.05 15.26
C ILE A 124 6.38 26.39 13.88
N SER A 125 6.00 27.16 12.86
CA SER A 125 5.84 26.66 11.49
C SER A 125 7.13 26.08 10.91
N ARG A 126 8.28 26.76 11.10
CA ARG A 126 9.59 26.26 10.68
C ARG A 126 9.96 24.94 11.37
N SER A 127 9.66 24.80 12.65
CA SER A 127 9.96 23.59 13.42
C SER A 127 9.11 22.40 12.97
N GLU A 128 7.85 22.63 12.62
CA GLU A 128 6.95 21.61 12.10
C GLU A 128 7.39 21.11 10.73
N ILE A 129 7.78 22.03 9.82
CA ILE A 129 8.35 21.66 8.52
C ILE A 129 9.62 20.82 8.71
N ALA A 130 10.52 21.24 9.58
CA ALA A 130 11.75 20.50 9.86
C ALA A 130 11.47 19.10 10.43
N LEU A 131 10.48 18.97 11.31
CA LEU A 131 10.06 17.68 11.86
C LEU A 131 9.50 16.77 10.77
N LEU A 132 8.62 17.28 9.92
CA LEU A 132 8.02 16.51 8.82
C LEU A 132 9.08 16.02 7.82
N THR A 133 10.03 16.89 7.45
CA THR A 133 11.16 16.49 6.58
C THR A 133 12.02 15.40 7.23
N ASN A 134 12.32 15.51 8.52
CA ASN A 134 13.08 14.49 9.24
C ASN A 134 12.33 13.14 9.30
N GLN A 135 11.01 13.16 9.53
CA GLN A 135 10.20 11.94 9.52
C GLN A 135 10.19 11.28 8.13
N GLN A 136 10.07 12.07 7.06
CA GLN A 136 10.13 11.57 5.69
C GLN A 136 11.49 10.92 5.38
N ALA A 137 12.60 11.58 5.76
CA ALA A 137 13.93 11.04 5.55
C ALA A 137 14.13 9.70 6.27
N LEU A 138 13.63 9.56 7.51
CA LEU A 138 13.67 8.29 8.24
C LEU A 138 12.82 7.20 7.58
N ALA A 139 11.64 7.55 7.07
CA ALA A 139 10.76 6.61 6.38
C ALA A 139 11.38 6.13 5.05
N GLU A 140 12.03 7.00 4.30
CA GLU A 140 12.75 6.65 3.07
C GLU A 140 13.93 5.72 3.35
N LEU A 141 14.71 6.01 4.39
CA LEU A 141 15.81 5.12 4.82
C LEU A 141 15.29 3.75 5.25
N ALA A 142 14.19 3.70 6.01
CA ALA A 142 13.56 2.45 6.42
C ALA A 142 13.10 1.65 5.18
N LEU A 143 12.44 2.30 4.22
CA LEU A 143 12.00 1.67 2.98
C LEU A 143 13.19 1.15 2.15
N GLN A 144 14.24 1.94 2.02
CA GLN A 144 15.45 1.54 1.31
C GLN A 144 16.13 0.35 1.97
N SER A 145 16.21 0.34 3.31
CA SER A 145 16.76 -0.79 4.07
C SER A 145 15.95 -2.07 3.85
N ALA A 146 14.61 -1.97 3.86
CA ALA A 146 13.72 -3.10 3.62
C ALA A 146 13.85 -3.64 2.18
N ARG A 147 14.01 -2.76 1.19
CA ARG A 147 14.29 -3.16 -0.21
C ARG A 147 15.61 -3.90 -0.32
N ASN A 148 16.68 -3.37 0.28
CA ASN A 148 17.99 -4.00 0.26
C ASN A 148 17.97 -5.38 0.94
N GLN A 149 17.23 -5.52 2.05
CA GLN A 149 17.04 -6.82 2.72
C GLN A 149 16.33 -7.82 1.80
N LEU A 150 15.24 -7.40 1.16
CA LEU A 150 14.50 -8.26 0.24
C LEU A 150 15.34 -8.66 -0.98
N GLU A 151 16.16 -7.77 -1.51
CA GLU A 151 17.09 -8.07 -2.59
C GLU A 151 18.17 -9.08 -2.14
N ALA A 152 18.72 -8.91 -0.94
CA ALA A 152 19.68 -9.86 -0.37
C ALA A 152 19.06 -11.25 -0.17
N GLU A 153 17.85 -11.32 0.36
CA GLU A 153 17.09 -12.58 0.50
C GLU A 153 16.83 -13.23 -0.85
N ARG A 154 16.42 -12.45 -1.86
CA ARG A 154 16.22 -12.95 -3.23
C ARG A 154 17.49 -13.50 -3.83
N LEU A 155 18.63 -12.81 -3.65
CA LEU A 155 19.93 -13.29 -4.12
C LEU A 155 20.32 -14.60 -3.44
N LEU A 156 20.09 -14.73 -2.14
CA LEU A 156 20.35 -15.96 -1.39
C LEU A 156 19.44 -17.10 -1.86
N ALA A 157 18.14 -16.86 -1.99
CA ALA A 157 17.18 -17.85 -2.48
C ALA A 157 17.50 -18.30 -3.92
N GLN A 158 17.89 -17.37 -4.79
CA GLN A 158 18.29 -17.67 -6.16
C GLN A 158 19.57 -18.51 -6.23
N ARG A 159 20.56 -18.23 -5.36
CA ARG A 159 21.76 -19.07 -5.21
C ARG A 159 21.42 -20.47 -4.72
N GLN A 160 20.56 -20.59 -3.72
CA GLN A 160 20.12 -21.91 -3.24
C GLN A 160 19.42 -22.71 -4.34
N LEU A 161 18.56 -22.07 -5.13
CA LEU A 161 17.91 -22.71 -6.28
C LEU A 161 18.92 -23.15 -7.34
N SER A 162 19.92 -22.32 -7.66
CA SER A 162 20.96 -22.70 -8.63
C SER A 162 21.80 -23.86 -8.10
N ASP A 163 22.17 -23.85 -6.83
CA ASP A 163 22.97 -24.90 -6.20
C ASP A 163 22.19 -26.21 -6.15
N LEU A 164 20.91 -26.17 -5.75
CA LEU A 164 20.05 -27.35 -5.76
C LEU A 164 19.87 -27.88 -7.18
N THR A 165 19.67 -27.00 -8.16
CA THR A 165 19.58 -27.40 -9.58
C THR A 165 20.88 -28.04 -10.07
N GLN A 166 22.03 -27.48 -9.70
CA GLN A 166 23.33 -28.03 -10.07
C GLN A 166 23.60 -29.37 -9.38
N GLN A 167 23.23 -29.50 -8.10
CA GLN A 167 23.29 -30.76 -7.36
C GLN A 167 22.37 -31.82 -7.98
N LEU A 168 21.13 -31.46 -8.36
CA LEU A 168 20.22 -32.37 -9.05
C LEU A 168 20.79 -32.81 -10.40
N LYS A 169 21.35 -31.88 -11.19
CA LYS A 169 22.06 -32.22 -12.45
C LYS A 169 23.27 -33.11 -12.22
N ALA A 170 24.03 -32.90 -11.13
CA ALA A 170 25.20 -33.69 -10.79
C ALA A 170 24.85 -35.07 -10.20
N GLN A 171 23.73 -35.19 -9.48
CA GLN A 171 23.29 -36.44 -8.84
C GLN A 171 22.60 -37.41 -9.80
N GLY A 172 22.09 -36.93 -10.93
CA GLY A 172 21.48 -37.84 -11.89
C GLY A 172 20.87 -37.07 -13.02
N ASP A 173 21.41 -37.32 -14.21
CA ASP A 173 20.84 -36.97 -15.49
C ASP A 173 19.38 -37.44 -15.53
N LEU A 174 18.45 -36.55 -15.13
CA LEU A 174 17.02 -36.87 -15.03
C LEU A 174 16.48 -37.43 -16.36
N ALA A 175 17.13 -37.06 -17.46
CA ALA A 175 16.84 -37.54 -18.81
C ALA A 175 17.16 -39.04 -19.03
N ASN A 176 18.05 -39.63 -18.23
CA ASN A 176 18.44 -41.04 -18.36
C ASN A 176 17.64 -42.00 -17.48
N PHE A 177 16.80 -41.50 -16.56
CA PHE A 177 15.92 -42.40 -15.82
C PHE A 177 14.82 -42.93 -16.74
N LYS A 178 14.58 -44.24 -16.66
CA LYS A 178 13.39 -44.85 -17.27
C LYS A 178 12.25 -44.78 -16.27
N ILE A 179 11.14 -44.16 -16.68
CA ILE A 179 9.91 -44.05 -15.88
C ILE A 179 8.81 -44.82 -16.61
N THR A 180 8.26 -45.83 -15.96
CA THR A 180 7.19 -46.67 -16.50
C THR A 180 6.05 -46.76 -15.52
N THR A 181 4.82 -46.55 -16.00
CA THR A 181 3.60 -46.80 -15.25
C THR A 181 3.17 -48.25 -15.47
N LEU A 182 2.86 -48.98 -14.40
CA LEU A 182 2.36 -50.34 -14.44
C LEU A 182 0.87 -50.31 -14.10
N ALA A 183 0.06 -50.81 -15.02
CA ALA A 183 -1.39 -50.89 -14.86
C ALA A 183 -1.79 -52.23 -14.24
N SER A 184 -2.92 -52.24 -13.54
CA SER A 184 -3.48 -53.45 -12.95
C SER A 184 -3.96 -54.44 -14.00
N MET A 185 -3.63 -55.71 -13.77
CA MET A 185 -4.17 -56.87 -14.48
C MET A 185 -5.24 -57.61 -13.65
N LEU A 186 -5.53 -57.12 -12.44
CA LEU A 186 -6.47 -57.71 -11.49
C LEU A 186 -7.89 -57.20 -11.77
N ASN A 187 -8.83 -58.12 -12.00
CA ASN A 187 -10.25 -57.79 -12.18
C ASN A 187 -10.90 -57.19 -10.92
N ASN A 188 -10.45 -57.62 -9.73
CA ASN A 188 -10.97 -57.16 -8.44
C ASN A 188 -10.29 -55.87 -7.94
N SER A 189 -9.27 -55.37 -8.63
CA SER A 189 -8.55 -54.15 -8.23
C SER A 189 -8.06 -53.38 -9.46
N PRO A 190 -8.98 -52.90 -10.33
CA PRO A 190 -8.61 -52.18 -11.55
C PRO A 190 -7.96 -50.82 -11.29
N GLN A 191 -8.11 -50.28 -10.07
CA GLN A 191 -7.50 -49.01 -9.66
C GLN A 191 -6.06 -49.15 -9.15
N ALA A 192 -5.52 -50.36 -9.04
CA ALA A 192 -4.14 -50.55 -8.63
C ALA A 192 -3.19 -50.00 -9.71
N LEU A 193 -2.19 -49.24 -9.27
CA LEU A 193 -1.21 -48.61 -10.15
C LEU A 193 0.16 -48.69 -9.49
N ALA A 194 1.20 -48.83 -10.30
CA ALA A 194 2.55 -48.55 -9.86
C ALA A 194 3.31 -47.65 -10.82
N VAL A 195 4.32 -46.96 -10.30
CA VAL A 195 5.31 -46.22 -11.08
C VAL A 195 6.67 -46.76 -10.71
N ALA A 196 7.39 -47.27 -11.70
CA ALA A 196 8.79 -47.66 -11.57
C ALA A 196 9.67 -46.56 -12.15
N VAL A 197 10.67 -46.12 -11.38
CA VAL A 197 11.73 -45.21 -11.82
C VAL A 197 13.05 -45.99 -11.73
N TRP A 198 13.80 -46.03 -12.83
CA TRP A 198 15.02 -46.81 -12.94
C TRP A 198 16.21 -45.99 -13.39
N ASP A 199 17.32 -46.12 -12.68
CA ASP A 199 18.63 -45.58 -13.01
C ASP A 199 19.48 -46.64 -13.72
N PRO A 200 19.70 -46.54 -15.04
CA PRO A 200 20.54 -47.49 -15.75
C PRO A 200 22.03 -47.37 -15.38
N ALA A 201 22.50 -46.21 -14.93
CA ALA A 201 23.90 -46.02 -14.55
C ALA A 201 24.20 -46.69 -13.20
N ARG A 202 23.27 -46.59 -12.25
CA ARG A 202 23.43 -47.16 -10.89
C ARG A 202 22.86 -48.57 -10.74
N GLN A 203 22.09 -49.05 -11.71
CA GLN A 203 21.37 -50.33 -11.65
C GLN A 203 20.43 -50.42 -10.43
N GLU A 204 19.85 -49.27 -10.07
CA GLU A 204 19.01 -49.04 -8.90
C GLU A 204 17.71 -48.37 -9.34
N GLY A 205 16.62 -48.60 -8.61
CA GLY A 205 15.33 -48.01 -8.91
C GLY A 205 14.42 -47.87 -7.70
N ILE A 206 13.30 -47.19 -7.91
CA ILE A 206 12.24 -47.06 -6.92
C ILE A 206 10.92 -47.48 -7.57
N LEU A 207 10.20 -48.38 -6.92
CA LEU A 207 8.83 -48.72 -7.23
C LEU A 207 7.91 -48.03 -6.23
N GLN A 208 7.00 -47.19 -6.71
CA GLN A 208 5.89 -46.66 -5.92
C GLN A 208 4.63 -47.39 -6.34
N VAL A 209 3.94 -48.03 -5.39
CA VAL A 209 2.67 -48.72 -5.64
C VAL A 209 1.55 -48.07 -4.84
N GLU A 210 0.35 -48.10 -5.39
CA GLU A 210 -0.87 -47.65 -4.72
C GLU A 210 -2.04 -48.59 -4.99
N LYS A 211 -2.95 -48.69 -4.01
CA LYS A 211 -4.20 -49.44 -4.08
C LYS A 211 -4.03 -50.93 -4.45
N LEU A 212 -2.86 -51.51 -4.16
CA LEU A 212 -2.69 -52.96 -4.25
C LEU A 212 -3.41 -53.65 -3.09
N PRO A 213 -4.07 -54.80 -3.33
CA PRO A 213 -4.70 -55.57 -2.26
C PRO A 213 -3.72 -55.97 -1.17
N ALA A 214 -4.16 -55.87 0.08
CA ALA A 214 -3.45 -56.45 1.21
C ALA A 214 -3.38 -57.98 1.03
N LEU A 215 -2.22 -58.57 1.33
CA LEU A 215 -1.97 -59.99 1.16
C LEU A 215 -2.14 -60.78 2.45
N ALA A 216 -2.45 -62.06 2.30
CA ALA A 216 -2.38 -63.02 3.40
C ALA A 216 -0.92 -63.26 3.82
N THR A 217 -0.71 -63.70 5.07
CA THR A 217 0.63 -63.80 5.68
C THR A 217 1.58 -64.83 5.04
N ASP A 218 1.08 -65.63 4.11
CA ASP A 218 1.78 -66.67 3.34
C ASP A 218 2.19 -66.20 1.92
N ARG A 219 1.92 -64.94 1.55
CA ARG A 219 2.19 -64.40 0.21
C ARG A 219 2.84 -63.03 0.27
N ASP A 220 3.69 -62.76 -0.72
CA ASP A 220 4.32 -61.45 -0.94
C ASP A 220 4.20 -61.06 -2.42
N TYR A 221 4.29 -59.75 -2.70
CA TYR A 221 4.48 -59.29 -4.06
C TYR A 221 5.96 -59.34 -4.43
N GLN A 222 6.25 -59.63 -5.70
CA GLN A 222 7.62 -59.59 -6.21
C GLN A 222 7.68 -58.73 -7.47
N LEU A 223 8.66 -57.82 -7.50
CA LEU A 223 8.98 -56.99 -8.65
C LEU A 223 9.90 -57.76 -9.59
N TRP A 224 9.64 -57.61 -10.87
CA TRP A 224 10.44 -58.17 -11.95
C TRP A 224 10.80 -57.09 -12.96
N VAL A 225 12.05 -57.13 -13.42
CA VAL A 225 12.57 -56.29 -14.50
C VAL A 225 12.73 -57.15 -15.74
N VAL A 226 12.02 -56.82 -16.81
CA VAL A 226 12.07 -57.58 -18.07
C VAL A 226 13.12 -56.95 -18.97
N ASP A 227 14.20 -57.69 -19.19
CA ASP A 227 15.25 -57.36 -20.13
C ASP A 227 15.35 -58.49 -21.16
N PRO A 228 15.22 -58.19 -22.48
CA PRO A 228 15.27 -59.18 -23.56
C PRO A 228 16.54 -60.03 -23.58
N GLN A 229 17.64 -59.56 -22.97
CA GLN A 229 18.87 -60.33 -22.90
C GLN A 229 18.74 -61.59 -22.03
N TYR A 230 17.77 -61.63 -21.11
CA TYR A 230 17.56 -62.76 -20.21
C TYR A 230 16.31 -63.57 -20.59
N PRO A 231 16.37 -64.91 -20.51
CA PRO A 231 15.22 -65.78 -20.82
C PRO A 231 14.14 -65.73 -19.74
N SER A 232 14.40 -65.11 -18.59
CA SER A 232 13.43 -64.92 -17.51
C SER A 232 13.63 -63.54 -16.90
N PRO A 233 12.57 -62.89 -16.39
CA PRO A 233 12.67 -61.58 -15.78
C PRO A 233 13.66 -61.58 -14.60
N VAL A 234 14.36 -60.47 -14.43
CA VAL A 234 15.33 -60.29 -13.35
C VAL A 234 14.59 -59.93 -12.07
N ASP A 235 14.97 -60.57 -10.96
CA ASP A 235 14.42 -60.32 -9.63
C ASP A 235 14.72 -58.86 -9.19
N GLY A 236 13.64 -58.08 -9.06
CA GLY A 236 13.64 -56.72 -8.54
C GLY A 236 13.33 -56.64 -7.04
N GLY A 237 13.15 -57.77 -6.37
CA GLY A 237 12.93 -57.84 -4.93
C GLY A 237 11.47 -58.03 -4.53
N VAL A 238 11.32 -58.45 -3.28
CA VAL A 238 10.04 -58.84 -2.67
C VAL A 238 9.56 -57.72 -1.75
N PHE A 239 8.26 -57.47 -1.74
CA PHE A 239 7.67 -56.43 -0.93
C PHE A 239 6.24 -56.73 -0.48
N THR A 240 5.83 -55.99 0.54
CA THR A 240 4.46 -55.95 1.04
C THR A 240 3.93 -54.52 0.96
N VAL A 241 2.62 -54.38 1.03
CA VAL A 241 1.94 -53.08 1.01
C VAL A 241 1.25 -52.80 2.33
N ASP A 242 1.05 -51.53 2.65
CA ASP A 242 0.27 -51.15 3.81
C ASP A 242 -1.16 -51.70 3.70
N ALA A 243 -1.63 -52.37 4.75
CA ALA A 243 -2.89 -53.10 4.71
C ALA A 243 -4.14 -52.20 4.58
N ARG A 244 -4.03 -50.90 4.90
CA ARG A 244 -5.16 -49.95 4.83
C ARG A 244 -5.21 -49.20 3.51
N THR A 245 -4.04 -48.79 3.02
CA THR A 245 -3.91 -47.91 1.84
C THR A 245 -3.52 -48.65 0.57
N GLY A 246 -2.95 -49.85 0.70
CA GLY A 246 -2.40 -50.61 -0.42
C GLY A 246 -1.17 -49.95 -1.04
N ALA A 247 -0.52 -49.05 -0.31
CA ALA A 247 0.63 -48.29 -0.79
C ALA A 247 1.94 -48.84 -0.25
N ALA A 248 3.00 -48.74 -1.06
CA ALA A 248 4.38 -48.98 -0.64
C ALA A 248 5.36 -48.23 -1.54
N ARG A 249 6.51 -47.89 -0.98
CA ARG A 249 7.66 -47.33 -1.71
C ARG A 249 8.85 -48.25 -1.51
N ILE A 250 9.30 -48.88 -2.58
CA ILE A 250 10.29 -49.94 -2.54
C ILE A 250 11.53 -49.49 -3.33
N PRO A 251 12.64 -49.16 -2.65
CA PRO A 251 13.92 -49.08 -3.35
C PRO A 251 14.33 -50.50 -3.75
N PHE A 252 14.74 -50.66 -5.00
CA PHE A 252 15.25 -51.94 -5.51
C PHE A 252 16.58 -51.76 -6.22
N LYS A 253 17.36 -52.83 -6.23
CA LYS A 253 18.64 -52.90 -6.92
C LYS A 253 18.74 -54.23 -7.65
N SER A 254 19.06 -54.16 -8.94
CA SER A 254 19.21 -55.39 -9.70
C SER A 254 20.51 -56.10 -9.31
N LYS A 255 20.42 -57.40 -9.05
CA LYS A 255 21.60 -58.26 -8.81
C LYS A 255 22.29 -58.66 -10.12
N GLN A 256 21.62 -58.48 -11.25
CA GLN A 256 22.13 -58.79 -12.59
C GLN A 256 22.20 -57.51 -13.43
N PRO A 257 23.19 -57.33 -14.31
CA PRO A 257 23.27 -56.14 -15.16
C PRO A 257 22.09 -56.08 -16.13
N VAL A 258 21.24 -55.07 -15.99
CA VAL A 258 20.12 -54.76 -16.89
C VAL A 258 20.57 -53.70 -17.89
N LYS A 259 20.53 -54.04 -19.18
CA LYS A 259 20.92 -53.15 -20.29
C LYS A 259 19.71 -52.47 -20.90
N THR A 260 18.66 -53.25 -21.16
CA THR A 260 17.43 -52.77 -21.78
C THR A 260 16.27 -53.16 -20.89
N ILE A 261 15.33 -52.24 -20.71
CA ILE A 261 14.10 -52.51 -19.97
C ILE A 261 12.98 -52.42 -20.99
N ASP A 262 12.34 -53.56 -21.21
CA ASP A 262 11.17 -53.73 -22.06
C ASP A 262 9.87 -53.67 -21.26
N ALA A 263 9.94 -54.05 -19.98
CA ALA A 263 8.82 -53.96 -19.06
C ALA A 263 9.26 -54.04 -17.59
N PHE A 264 8.39 -53.55 -16.71
CA PHE A 264 8.34 -53.93 -15.30
C PHE A 264 7.06 -54.71 -15.03
N ALA A 265 7.18 -55.73 -14.19
CA ALA A 265 6.07 -56.57 -13.81
C ALA A 265 6.05 -56.82 -12.30
N VAL A 266 4.86 -56.93 -11.73
CA VAL A 266 4.67 -57.39 -10.35
C VAL A 266 3.87 -58.67 -10.39
N THR A 267 4.32 -59.68 -9.67
CA THR A 267 3.59 -60.95 -9.48
C THR A 267 3.21 -61.15 -8.03
N LEU A 268 2.22 -62.01 -7.80
CA LEU A 268 1.85 -62.50 -6.48
C LEU A 268 2.52 -63.85 -6.22
N GLU A 269 3.49 -63.89 -5.31
CA GLU A 269 4.33 -65.06 -5.06
C GLU A 269 4.16 -65.60 -3.64
N ARG A 270 4.79 -66.75 -3.37
CA ARG A 270 4.90 -67.31 -2.02
C ARG A 270 5.74 -66.37 -1.13
N LYS A 271 5.49 -66.42 0.18
CA LYS A 271 6.25 -65.63 1.16
C LYS A 271 7.77 -65.76 0.96
N GLY A 272 8.46 -64.63 0.90
CA GLY A 272 9.90 -64.54 0.64
C GLY A 272 10.29 -64.53 -0.84
N GLY A 273 9.31 -64.59 -1.75
CA GLY A 273 9.51 -64.57 -3.20
C GLY A 273 10.04 -65.89 -3.76
N VAL A 274 10.29 -65.87 -5.07
CA VAL A 274 10.76 -67.01 -5.85
C VAL A 274 11.93 -66.58 -6.74
N PRO A 275 12.83 -67.51 -7.12
CA PRO A 275 13.96 -67.20 -8.01
C PRO A 275 13.52 -67.00 -9.47
N LYS A 276 12.32 -67.47 -9.84
CA LYS A 276 11.73 -67.34 -11.17
C LYS A 276 10.24 -67.06 -11.02
N ALA A 277 9.71 -66.11 -11.77
CA ALA A 277 8.29 -65.77 -11.74
C ALA A 277 7.42 -67.02 -12.02
N GLU A 278 6.60 -67.38 -11.03
CA GLU A 278 5.70 -68.56 -11.05
C GLU A 278 4.24 -68.13 -10.84
N GLY A 279 4.02 -67.06 -10.07
CA GLY A 279 2.71 -66.54 -9.73
C GLY A 279 2.05 -65.71 -10.83
N PRO A 280 0.76 -65.36 -10.64
CA PRO A 280 0.04 -64.51 -11.58
C PRO A 280 0.60 -63.09 -11.59
N PHE A 281 0.68 -62.51 -12.79
CA PHE A 281 0.98 -61.10 -12.97
C PHE A 281 -0.18 -60.24 -12.46
N VAL A 282 0.13 -59.31 -11.56
CA VAL A 282 -0.85 -58.38 -10.96
C VAL A 282 -0.73 -56.98 -11.53
N LEU A 283 0.49 -56.53 -11.84
CA LEU A 283 0.76 -55.26 -12.49
C LEU A 283 1.75 -55.47 -13.64
N LEU A 284 1.55 -54.75 -14.74
CA LEU A 284 2.47 -54.76 -15.88
C LEU A 284 2.56 -53.36 -16.50
N GLY A 285 3.76 -52.92 -16.82
CA GLY A 285 4.04 -51.67 -17.53
C GLY A 285 5.19 -51.89 -18.50
N LYS A 286 5.06 -51.40 -19.73
CA LYS A 286 6.08 -51.49 -20.78
C LYS A 286 6.70 -50.11 -21.00
#